data_AF-A0A522FN96-F1
#
_entry.id   AF-A0A522FN96-F1
#
_cell.length_a   1.000
_cell.length_b   1.000
_cell.length_c   1.000
_cell.angle_alpha   90.00
_cell.angle_beta   90.00
_cell.angle_gamma   90.00
#
_symmetry.space_group_name_H-M   'P 1'
#
loop_
_entity.id
_entity.type
_entity.pdbx_description
1 polymer ?
#
loop_
_entity_poly.entity_id
_entity_poly.type
_entity_poly.pdbx_seq_one_letter_code
_entity_poly.pdbx_strand_id
1 'polypeptide(L)'
;MNKIKKRIASYTLIILTSTVMLFAQTSRVDAQCCRTGGHSGHGGGSGQGHGNVKEDVKSELIREGTIDLQAIDANKDGKVFQCQMNWNVISDSKGDCPVCNMELKEVTLAEAKDNLIKNGFEVK
;
A
#
# COMPACT_ATOMS: atom_id res chain seq x y z
N MET A 1 -47.60 -17.73 10.76
CA MET A 1 -46.64 -17.39 9.68
C MET A 1 -46.91 -16.07 8.92
N ASN A 2 -47.81 -15.18 9.39
CA ASN A 2 -48.15 -13.94 8.64
C ASN A 2 -47.48 -12.65 9.17
N LYS A 3 -46.95 -12.66 10.40
CA LYS A 3 -46.26 -11.49 10.99
C LYS A 3 -44.83 -11.32 10.45
N ILE A 4 -44.14 -12.41 10.13
CA ILE A 4 -42.76 -12.41 9.63
C ILE A 4 -42.71 -11.91 8.18
N LYS A 5 -43.64 -12.35 7.32
CA LYS A 5 -43.75 -11.87 5.93
C LYS A 5 -44.03 -10.36 5.85
N LYS A 6 -44.83 -9.81 6.77
CA LYS A 6 -45.07 -8.36 6.89
C LYS A 6 -43.83 -7.57 7.31
N ARG A 7 -42.98 -8.14 8.19
CA ARG A 7 -41.71 -7.52 8.61
C ARG A 7 -40.69 -7.51 7.49
N ILE A 8 -40.60 -8.60 6.71
CA ILE A 8 -39.69 -8.70 5.56
C ILE A 8 -40.10 -7.69 4.47
N ALA A 9 -41.39 -7.60 4.13
CA ALA A 9 -41.89 -6.65 3.13
C ALA A 9 -41.66 -5.17 3.53
N SER A 10 -41.74 -4.86 4.83
CA SER A 10 -41.46 -3.52 5.34
C SER A 10 -39.97 -3.18 5.29
N TYR A 11 -39.08 -4.15 5.53
CA TYR A 11 -37.64 -3.92 5.53
C TYR A 11 -37.09 -3.74 4.11
N THR A 12 -37.63 -4.49 3.14
CA THR A 12 -37.27 -4.33 1.72
C THR A 12 -37.68 -2.97 1.16
N LEU A 13 -38.79 -2.40 1.63
CA LEU A 13 -39.26 -1.08 1.19
C LEU A 13 -38.39 0.06 1.73
N ILE A 14 -37.90 -0.07 2.98
CA ILE A 14 -37.03 0.95 3.61
C ILE A 14 -35.64 0.98 2.96
N ILE A 15 -35.05 -0.17 2.63
CA ILE A 15 -33.72 -0.22 2.00
C ILE A 15 -33.76 0.41 0.59
N LEU A 16 -34.83 0.16 -0.18
CA LEU A 16 -35.02 0.72 -1.52
C LEU A 16 -35.16 2.25 -1.51
N THR A 17 -35.82 2.82 -0.50
CA THR A 17 -35.95 4.29 -0.39
C THR A 17 -34.66 4.96 0.07
N SER A 18 -33.89 4.32 0.97
CA SER A 18 -32.59 4.84 1.41
C SER A 18 -31.55 4.89 0.28
N THR A 19 -31.54 3.92 -0.65
CA THR A 19 -30.59 3.92 -1.77
C THR A 19 -30.81 5.03 -2.79
N VAL A 20 -32.02 5.59 -2.89
CA VAL A 20 -32.34 6.65 -3.87
C VAL A 20 -31.84 8.03 -3.41
N MET A 21 -31.72 8.27 -2.10
CA MET A 21 -31.27 9.58 -1.59
C MET A 21 -29.75 9.80 -1.64
N LEU A 22 -28.94 8.76 -1.85
CA LEU A 22 -27.47 8.88 -1.82
C LEU A 22 -26.85 9.39 -3.14
N PHE A 23 -27.60 9.40 -4.25
CA PHE A 23 -27.09 9.83 -5.56
C PHE A 23 -27.24 11.33 -5.86
N ALA A 24 -27.93 12.11 -5.03
CA ALA A 24 -28.21 13.52 -5.30
C ALA A 24 -27.11 14.51 -4.82
N GLN A 25 -26.05 14.05 -4.16
CA GLN A 25 -25.03 14.94 -3.56
C GLN A 25 -23.66 14.98 -4.26
N THR A 26 -23.44 14.26 -5.37
CA THR A 26 -22.06 14.13 -5.91
C THR A 26 -21.59 15.27 -6.83
N SER A 27 -22.47 16.17 -7.28
CA SER A 27 -22.12 17.14 -8.32
C SER A 27 -22.00 18.58 -7.81
N ARG A 28 -21.14 18.84 -6.82
CA ARG A 28 -20.49 20.15 -6.57
C ARG A 28 -19.16 19.94 -5.81
N VAL A 29 -18.08 19.60 -6.51
CA VAL A 29 -16.73 19.95 -6.06
C VAL A 29 -16.09 20.81 -7.13
N ASP A 30 -16.03 22.10 -6.77
CA ASP A 30 -15.43 23.21 -7.48
C ASP A 30 -14.05 22.87 -8.03
N ALA A 31 -13.91 23.01 -9.36
CA ALA A 31 -12.64 23.12 -10.03
C ALA A 31 -12.06 24.52 -9.74
N GLN A 32 -11.40 24.68 -8.60
CA GLN A 32 -10.71 25.92 -8.26
C GLN A 32 -9.43 25.60 -7.50
N CYS A 33 -8.35 25.25 -8.21
CA CYS A 33 -6.97 25.50 -7.76
C CYS A 33 -6.00 25.32 -8.94
N CYS A 34 -4.98 26.19 -8.99
CA CYS A 34 -3.89 26.27 -9.98
C CYS A 34 -4.13 27.19 -11.19
N ARG A 35 -4.55 28.44 -10.94
CA ARG A 35 -4.07 29.57 -11.75
C ARG A 35 -3.03 30.36 -10.96
N THR A 36 -1.78 30.23 -11.42
CA THR A 36 -0.71 31.25 -11.38
C THR A 36 -0.31 31.80 -10.01
N GLY A 37 0.73 31.21 -9.42
CA GLY A 37 1.55 31.83 -8.38
C GLY A 37 2.99 31.34 -8.52
N GLY A 38 3.91 32.24 -8.83
CA GLY A 38 5.30 31.92 -9.18
C GLY A 38 6.07 31.23 -8.05
N HIS A 39 6.80 30.18 -8.40
CA HIS A 39 7.80 29.59 -7.52
C HIS A 39 9.09 30.40 -7.60
N SER A 40 9.24 31.34 -6.67
CA SER A 40 10.51 32.01 -6.40
C SER A 40 11.51 31.00 -5.84
N GLY A 41 12.69 30.97 -6.47
CA GLY A 41 13.77 30.03 -6.19
C GLY A 41 14.19 30.00 -4.73
N HIS A 42 14.38 28.79 -4.20
CA HIS A 42 14.99 28.56 -2.91
C HIS A 42 16.51 28.52 -3.04
N GLY A 43 17.17 29.30 -2.19
CA GLY A 43 18.61 29.53 -2.18
C GLY A 43 19.43 28.27 -1.91
N GLY A 44 20.60 28.24 -2.55
CA GLY A 44 21.62 27.21 -2.34
C GLY A 44 22.22 27.32 -0.94
N GLY A 45 21.97 26.30 -0.13
CA GLY A 45 22.76 25.97 1.04
C GLY A 45 23.69 24.80 0.71
N SER A 46 24.97 25.10 0.48
CA SER A 46 26.03 24.10 0.30
C SER A 46 26.34 23.43 1.64
N GLY A 47 25.60 22.36 1.97
CA GLY A 47 25.92 21.45 3.07
C GLY A 47 26.91 20.39 2.60
N GLN A 48 28.13 20.44 3.13
CA GLN A 48 29.23 19.53 2.83
C GLN A 48 28.98 18.13 3.43
N GLY A 49 28.94 17.14 2.53
CA GLY A 49 29.52 15.79 2.67
C GLY A 49 29.28 15.00 3.96
N HIS A 50 28.21 14.20 3.99
CA HIS A 50 28.16 13.00 4.82
C HIS A 50 29.02 11.90 4.17
N GLY A 51 30.28 11.81 4.59
CA GLY A 51 31.08 10.61 4.42
C GLY A 51 30.68 9.57 5.46
N ASN A 52 29.63 8.81 5.20
CA ASN A 52 29.45 7.53 5.87
C ASN A 52 29.68 6.46 4.80
N VAL A 53 30.80 5.76 4.93
CA VAL A 53 31.12 4.58 4.14
C VAL A 53 29.99 3.58 4.42
N LYS A 54 29.01 3.55 3.52
CA LYS A 54 28.03 2.47 3.49
C LYS A 54 28.78 1.25 3.00
N GLU A 55 29.27 0.53 3.99
CA GLU A 55 29.67 -0.86 3.91
C GLU A 55 28.73 -1.59 2.94
N ASP A 56 29.34 -2.14 1.92
CA ASP A 56 28.86 -2.96 0.83
C ASP A 56 28.19 -4.24 1.34
N VAL A 57 27.17 -4.09 2.18
CA VAL A 57 26.27 -5.17 2.55
C VAL A 57 25.31 -5.32 1.38
N LYS A 58 25.67 -6.20 0.43
CA LYS A 58 24.71 -6.83 -0.48
C LYS A 58 23.59 -7.38 0.40
N SER A 59 22.53 -6.60 0.54
CA SER A 59 21.59 -6.76 1.64
C SER A 59 20.73 -7.99 1.34
N GLU A 60 20.85 -9.02 2.16
CA GLU A 60 20.21 -10.35 2.04
C GLU A 60 18.66 -10.30 1.92
N LEU A 61 18.10 -9.11 2.17
CA LEU A 61 16.68 -8.77 2.01
C LEU A 61 16.28 -8.50 0.55
N ILE A 62 17.21 -8.13 -0.32
CA ILE A 62 16.95 -7.85 -1.74
C ILE A 62 16.89 -9.18 -2.49
N ARG A 63 15.72 -9.53 -2.99
CA ARG A 63 15.50 -10.78 -3.72
C ARG A 63 15.65 -10.56 -5.22
N GLU A 64 16.39 -11.45 -5.87
CA GLU A 64 16.64 -11.44 -7.32
C GLU A 64 16.06 -12.71 -7.95
N GLY A 65 15.54 -12.59 -9.17
CA GLY A 65 14.92 -13.71 -9.89
C GLY A 65 13.56 -14.11 -9.33
N THR A 66 13.28 -15.41 -9.26
CA THR A 66 12.01 -15.94 -8.77
C THR A 66 11.94 -15.86 -7.24
N ILE A 67 10.94 -15.15 -6.73
CA ILE A 67 10.74 -14.92 -5.29
C ILE A 67 9.82 -16.00 -4.73
N ASP A 68 10.34 -16.81 -3.81
CA ASP A 68 9.57 -17.84 -3.11
C ASP A 68 9.11 -17.29 -1.75
N LEU A 69 7.87 -16.78 -1.68
CA LEU A 69 7.32 -16.13 -0.49
C LEU A 69 7.20 -17.08 0.72
N GLN A 70 6.97 -18.38 0.48
CA GLN A 70 6.82 -19.39 1.52
C GLN A 70 8.17 -19.70 2.18
N ALA A 71 9.26 -19.62 1.42
CA ALA A 71 10.60 -19.74 1.96
C ALA A 71 11.00 -18.52 2.82
N ILE A 72 10.36 -17.36 2.62
CA ILE A 72 10.61 -16.15 3.42
C ILE A 72 9.87 -16.21 4.74
N ASP A 73 8.62 -16.68 4.73
CA ASP A 73 7.78 -16.87 5.92
C ASP A 73 8.28 -18.04 6.76
N ALA A 74 9.37 -17.81 7.48
CA ALA A 74 10.04 -18.80 8.32
C ALA A 74 9.18 -19.17 9.53
N ASN A 75 8.39 -18.20 10.02
CA ASN A 75 7.53 -18.37 11.18
C ASN A 75 6.15 -19.00 10.83
N LYS A 76 5.79 -19.05 9.54
CA LYS A 76 4.56 -19.63 8.98
C LYS A 76 3.28 -18.96 9.46
N ASP A 77 3.34 -17.66 9.72
CA ASP A 77 2.19 -16.88 10.18
C ASP A 77 1.36 -16.27 9.04
N GLY A 78 1.78 -16.51 7.78
CA GLY A 78 1.11 -16.05 6.59
C GLY A 78 1.31 -14.56 6.29
N LYS A 79 2.27 -13.90 6.94
CA LYS A 79 2.60 -12.49 6.76
C LYS A 79 4.10 -12.30 6.54
N VAL A 80 4.43 -11.22 5.85
CA VAL A 80 5.80 -10.80 5.58
C VAL A 80 5.90 -9.28 5.63
N PHE A 81 7.10 -8.78 5.86
CA PHE A 81 7.40 -7.36 5.83
C PHE A 81 7.95 -6.98 4.45
N GLN A 82 7.24 -6.11 3.74
CA GLN A 82 7.56 -5.69 2.38
C GLN A 82 7.76 -4.17 2.29
N CYS A 83 8.74 -3.74 1.50
CA CYS A 83 8.93 -2.32 1.22
C CYS A 83 7.91 -1.84 0.17
N GLN A 84 7.23 -0.71 0.45
CA GLN A 84 6.25 -0.11 -0.46
C GLN A 84 6.89 0.66 -1.64
N MET A 85 8.20 0.87 -1.61
CA MET A 85 8.96 1.54 -2.70
C MET A 85 9.79 0.56 -3.53
N ASN A 86 10.32 -0.49 -2.89
CA ASN A 86 11.18 -1.49 -3.52
C ASN A 86 10.58 -2.88 -3.30
N TRP A 87 9.73 -3.32 -4.21
CA TRP A 87 8.90 -4.52 -4.04
C TRP A 87 9.70 -5.82 -3.88
N ASN A 88 10.94 -5.85 -4.34
CA ASN A 88 11.87 -6.97 -4.20
C ASN A 88 12.52 -7.08 -2.81
N VAL A 89 12.26 -6.13 -1.90
CA VAL A 89 12.74 -6.16 -0.52
C VAL A 89 11.66 -6.76 0.37
N ILE A 90 11.88 -8.00 0.82
CA ILE A 90 10.94 -8.75 1.64
C ILE A 90 11.68 -9.46 2.79
N SER A 91 11.11 -9.41 3.99
CA SER A 91 11.63 -9.98 5.22
C SER A 91 10.55 -10.75 5.99
N ASP A 92 10.93 -11.76 6.76
CA ASP A 92 10.05 -12.42 7.74
C ASP A 92 9.81 -11.53 8.98
N SER A 93 10.74 -10.61 9.24
CA SER A 93 10.79 -9.81 10.46
C SER A 93 10.71 -8.32 10.16
N LYS A 94 10.18 -7.57 11.13
CA LYS A 94 10.18 -6.11 11.12
C LYS A 94 11.61 -5.58 10.99
N GLY A 95 11.78 -4.55 10.17
CA GLY A 95 13.06 -3.90 9.96
C GLY A 95 12.94 -2.76 8.95
N ASP A 96 14.08 -2.21 8.56
CA ASP A 96 14.16 -1.11 7.61
C ASP A 96 14.64 -1.61 6.24
N CYS A 97 14.11 -1.02 5.18
CA CYS A 97 14.54 -1.27 3.83
C CYS A 97 15.99 -0.76 3.63
N PRO A 98 16.94 -1.60 3.20
CA PRO A 98 18.34 -1.19 3.02
C PRO A 98 18.53 -0.22 1.84
N VAL A 99 17.54 -0.12 0.93
CA VAL A 99 17.60 0.74 -0.25
C VAL A 99 17.13 2.16 0.07
N CYS A 100 15.96 2.29 0.73
CA CYS A 100 15.35 3.60 1.00
C CYS A 100 15.38 4.02 2.49
N ASN A 101 15.92 3.18 3.37
CA ASN A 101 16.00 3.42 4.81
C ASN A 101 14.63 3.72 5.48
N MET A 102 13.53 3.20 4.91
CA MET A 102 12.20 3.28 5.49
C MET A 102 11.76 1.95 6.08
N GLU A 103 10.93 2.00 7.12
CA GLU A 103 10.35 0.83 7.77
C GLU A 103 9.57 -0.05 6.77
N LEU A 104 9.78 -1.36 6.84
CA LEU A 104 9.02 -2.33 6.05
C LEU A 104 7.60 -2.46 6.61
N LYS A 105 6.63 -2.58 5.71
CA LYS A 105 5.22 -2.73 6.08
C LYS A 105 4.84 -4.20 6.14
N GLU A 106 4.19 -4.60 7.23
CA GLU A 106 3.59 -5.93 7.34
C GLU A 106 2.43 -6.07 6.33
N VAL A 107 2.48 -7.12 5.53
CA VAL A 107 1.46 -7.48 4.52
C VAL A 107 1.24 -8.99 4.56
N THR A 108 0.07 -9.45 4.13
CA THR A 108 -0.17 -10.89 3.99
C THR A 108 0.61 -11.48 2.82
N LEU A 109 0.87 -12.79 2.83
CA LEU A 109 1.51 -13.48 1.69
C LEU A 109 0.76 -13.27 0.36
N ALA A 110 -0.58 -13.22 0.42
CA ALA A 110 -1.41 -12.96 -0.76
C ALA A 110 -1.18 -11.53 -1.30
N GLU A 111 -1.19 -10.52 -0.43
CA GLU A 111 -0.91 -9.13 -0.82
C GLU A 111 0.52 -8.97 -1.34
N ALA A 112 1.51 -9.59 -0.69
CA ALA A 112 2.90 -9.56 -1.13
C ALA A 112 3.04 -10.15 -2.54
N LYS A 113 2.37 -11.28 -2.81
CA LYS A 113 2.34 -11.93 -4.13
C LYS A 113 1.72 -11.01 -5.18
N ASP A 114 0.58 -10.42 -4.88
CA ASP A 114 -0.10 -9.49 -5.79
C ASP A 114 0.78 -8.27 -6.09
N ASN A 115 1.44 -7.71 -5.08
CA ASN A 115 2.34 -6.58 -5.24
C ASN A 115 3.53 -6.94 -6.14
N LEU A 116 4.12 -8.12 -5.96
CA LEU A 116 5.23 -8.59 -6.80
C LEU A 116 4.80 -8.76 -8.27
N ILE A 117 3.69 -9.45 -8.52
CA ILE A 117 3.18 -9.69 -9.87
C ILE A 117 2.81 -8.37 -10.57
N LYS A 118 2.13 -7.45 -9.86
CA LYS A 118 1.76 -6.13 -10.40
C LYS A 118 2.98 -5.29 -10.80
N ASN A 119 4.13 -5.53 -10.18
CA ASN A 119 5.38 -4.82 -10.45
C ASN A 119 6.38 -5.63 -11.30
N GLY A 120 5.93 -6.72 -11.93
CA GLY A 120 6.73 -7.47 -12.90
C GLY A 120 7.73 -8.46 -12.30
N PHE A 121 7.55 -8.85 -11.03
CA PHE A 121 8.36 -9.89 -10.40
C PHE A 121 7.71 -11.26 -10.54
N GLU A 122 8.54 -12.28 -10.74
CA GLU A 122 8.09 -13.67 -10.80
C GLU A 122 8.04 -14.27 -9.39
N VAL A 123 6.90 -14.86 -9.04
CA VAL A 123 6.64 -15.46 -7.72
C VAL A 123 6.39 -16.94 -7.87
N LYS A 124 7.02 -17.75 -7.02
CA LYS A 124 6.83 -19.21 -6.98
C LYS A 124 5.67 -19.62 -6.07
#